data_AF-A0A2P2M2Q8-F1
#
_entry.id   AF-A0A2P2M2Q8-F1
#
_cell.length_a   1.000
_cell.length_b   1.000
_cell.length_c   1.000
_cell.angle_alpha   90.00
_cell.angle_beta   90.00
_cell.angle_gamma   90.00
#
_symmetry.space_group_name_H-M   'P 1'
#
loop_
_entity.id
_entity.type
_entity.pdbx_description
1 polymer ?
#
loop_
_entity_poly.entity_id
_entity_poly.type
_entity_poly.pdbx_seq_one_letter_code
_entity_poly.pdbx_strand_id
1 'polypeptide(L)'
;MGLGRRANQVYIIDFGLAKKYRDSSTHQHIPYRENKNLTGTARYASMNTHLGIEQSRRDDLESLGYVLVYFLRGSLPWQGLKAGTKKQKYEKISEKKVSTSIEALCRGYPTEFASYFHYCRSLRFDDKPDYAYLKRLFRDLFIREGFQFDYVFDWTILKYQQSQMTNPPARGLVSAMPNMLLLLLVDAECT
;
A
#
# COMPACT_ATOMS: atom_id res chain seq x y z
N MET A 1 -8.71 6.65 8.62
CA MET A 1 -8.91 8.10 8.41
C MET A 1 -9.37 8.73 9.71
N GLY A 2 -9.00 9.98 9.97
CA GLY A 2 -9.55 10.73 11.10
C GLY A 2 -11.04 11.05 10.94
N LEU A 3 -11.59 11.81 11.88
CA LEU A 3 -13.00 12.22 11.90
C LEU A 3 -13.11 13.75 11.83
N GLY A 4 -14.25 14.23 11.31
CA GLY A 4 -14.55 15.67 11.21
C GLY A 4 -13.47 16.43 10.45
N ARG A 5 -12.89 17.47 11.08
CA ARG A 5 -11.82 18.30 10.49
C ARG A 5 -10.53 17.55 10.17
N ARG A 6 -10.38 16.30 10.65
CA ARG A 6 -9.22 15.43 10.40
C ARG A 6 -9.56 14.28 9.44
N ALA A 7 -10.69 14.36 8.73
CA ALA A 7 -11.17 13.31 7.84
C ALA A 7 -10.22 12.99 6.68
N ASN A 8 -9.36 13.93 6.30
CA ASN A 8 -8.31 13.75 5.28
C ASN A 8 -6.97 13.23 5.84
N GLN A 9 -6.85 13.02 7.15
CA GLN A 9 -5.62 12.54 7.77
C GLN A 9 -5.62 11.02 7.90
N VAL A 10 -4.56 10.39 7.38
CA VAL A 10 -4.26 8.97 7.58
C VAL A 10 -3.51 8.81 8.90
N TYR A 11 -3.96 7.87 9.73
CA TYR A 11 -3.31 7.51 10.99
C TYR A 11 -2.73 6.11 10.88
N ILE A 12 -1.54 5.90 11.44
CA ILE A 12 -0.98 4.58 11.72
C ILE A 12 -1.31 4.22 13.17
N ILE A 13 -1.72 2.97 13.40
CA ILE A 13 -2.16 2.46 14.70
C ILE A 13 -1.51 1.09 14.95
N ASP A 14 -1.77 0.53 16.14
CA ASP A 14 -1.31 -0.79 16.55
C ASP A 14 0.21 -0.95 16.52
N PHE A 15 0.86 -0.39 17.52
CA PHE A 15 2.30 -0.54 17.75
C PHE A 15 2.64 -1.80 18.56
N GLY A 16 1.72 -2.78 18.67
CA GLY A 16 1.92 -4.00 19.48
C GLY A 16 3.06 -4.90 18.99
N LEU A 17 3.41 -4.81 17.70
CA LEU A 17 4.55 -5.49 17.08
C LEU A 17 5.75 -4.57 16.83
N ALA A 18 5.66 -3.29 17.22
CA ALA A 18 6.72 -2.32 16.98
C ALA A 18 7.97 -2.68 17.77
N LYS A 19 9.14 -2.48 17.16
CA LYS A 19 10.43 -2.77 17.77
C LYS A 19 11.40 -1.61 17.52
N LYS A 20 12.19 -1.29 18.55
CA LYS A 20 13.29 -0.33 18.42
C LYS A 20 14.36 -0.90 17.48
N TYR A 21 14.65 -0.20 16.38
CA TYR A 21 15.63 -0.63 15.37
C TYR A 21 17.01 0.02 15.52
N ARG A 22 17.13 1.05 16.37
CA ARG A 22 18.40 1.73 16.65
C ARG A 22 18.41 2.30 18.05
N ASP A 23 19.58 2.55 18.60
CA ASP A 23 19.67 3.32 19.84
C ASP A 23 19.21 4.78 19.63
N SER A 24 18.60 5.36 20.67
CA SER A 24 18.02 6.71 20.57
C SER A 24 19.08 7.80 20.64
N SER A 25 20.18 7.54 21.35
CA SER A 25 21.24 8.51 21.63
C SER A 25 22.38 8.37 20.63
N THR A 26 22.86 7.15 20.39
CA THR A 26 24.01 6.89 19.49
C THR A 26 23.58 6.69 18.04
N HIS A 27 22.29 6.46 17.79
CA HIS A 27 21.74 6.07 16.48
C HIS A 27 22.34 4.78 15.91
N GLN A 28 23.05 3.98 16.72
CA GLN A 28 23.57 2.69 16.32
C GLN A 28 22.42 1.75 15.95
N HIS A 29 22.46 1.21 14.73
CA HIS A 29 21.46 0.25 14.24
C HIS A 29 21.55 -1.08 14.99
N ILE A 30 20.42 -1.78 15.14
CA ILE A 30 20.44 -3.17 15.63
C ILE A 30 21.30 -4.04 14.71
N PRO A 31 21.97 -5.07 15.23
CA PRO A 31 22.73 -6.00 14.40
C PRO A 31 21.81 -6.82 13.51
N TYR A 32 22.33 -7.22 12.35
CA TYR A 32 21.68 -8.18 11.46
C TYR A 32 21.52 -9.54 12.15
N ARG A 33 20.36 -10.19 11.97
CA ARG A 33 20.05 -11.52 12.52
C ARG A 33 19.18 -12.29 11.54
N GLU A 34 19.33 -13.60 11.56
CA GLU A 34 18.51 -14.56 10.81
C GLU A 34 17.78 -15.52 11.76
N ASN A 35 17.09 -16.52 11.22
CA ASN A 35 16.33 -17.53 11.98
C ASN A 35 15.23 -16.91 12.86
N LYS A 36 14.65 -15.80 12.43
CA LYS A 36 13.49 -15.16 13.06
C LYS A 36 12.21 -15.84 12.58
N ASN A 37 11.24 -15.96 13.48
CA ASN A 37 9.89 -16.34 13.10
C ASN A 37 9.21 -15.20 12.34
N LEU A 38 8.37 -15.54 11.37
CA LEU A 38 7.51 -14.57 10.71
C LEU A 38 6.62 -13.90 11.76
N THR A 39 6.60 -12.57 11.75
CA THR A 39 5.72 -11.74 12.57
C THR A 39 4.85 -10.87 11.66
N GLY A 40 3.66 -10.52 12.14
CA GLY A 40 2.70 -9.74 11.36
C GLY A 40 1.90 -10.56 10.34
N THR A 41 1.31 -9.87 9.37
CA THR A 41 0.41 -10.47 8.38
C THR A 41 1.21 -10.95 7.16
N ALA A 42 1.32 -12.27 6.97
CA ALA A 42 2.10 -12.90 5.89
C ALA A 42 1.83 -12.34 4.48
N ARG A 43 0.60 -11.87 4.21
CA ARG A 43 0.21 -11.23 2.94
C ARG A 43 1.08 -10.01 2.62
N TYR A 44 1.35 -9.16 3.61
CA TYR A 44 2.05 -7.88 3.43
C TYR A 44 3.50 -7.92 3.89
N ALA A 45 3.93 -8.96 4.62
CA ALA A 45 5.32 -9.10 5.07
C ALA A 45 6.34 -9.06 3.91
N SER A 46 7.49 -8.40 4.10
CA SER A 46 8.57 -8.38 3.11
C SER A 46 9.10 -9.79 2.79
N MET A 47 9.82 -9.94 1.67
CA MET A 47 10.49 -11.22 1.36
C MET A 47 11.51 -11.60 2.44
N ASN A 48 12.27 -10.63 2.97
CA ASN A 48 13.24 -10.88 4.04
C ASN A 48 12.57 -11.46 5.30
N THR A 49 11.38 -10.97 5.67
CA THR A 49 10.62 -11.49 6.81
C THR A 49 10.20 -12.94 6.60
N HIS A 50 9.86 -13.33 5.37
CA HIS A 50 9.58 -14.74 5.03
C HIS A 50 10.84 -15.62 5.10
N LEU A 51 12.02 -15.05 4.80
CA LEU A 51 13.32 -15.72 4.91
C LEU A 51 13.86 -15.76 6.35
N GLY A 52 13.10 -15.27 7.32
CA GLY A 52 13.51 -15.25 8.73
C GLY A 52 14.62 -14.25 9.05
N ILE A 53 14.80 -13.24 8.20
CA ILE A 53 15.73 -12.13 8.45
C ILE A 53 15.05 -11.12 9.38
N GLU A 54 15.81 -10.57 10.33
CA GLU A 54 15.35 -9.50 11.22
C GLU A 54 14.86 -8.30 10.42
N GLN A 55 13.74 -7.72 10.85
CA GLN A 55 13.13 -6.60 10.17
C GLN A 55 13.86 -5.28 10.47
N SER A 56 13.86 -4.41 9.48
CA SER A 56 14.41 -3.06 9.50
C SER A 56 13.50 -2.10 8.73
N ARG A 57 13.95 -0.85 8.54
CA ARG A 57 13.18 0.19 7.83
C ARG A 57 12.78 -0.20 6.40
N ARG A 58 13.60 -0.99 5.69
CA ARG A 58 13.29 -1.40 4.31
C ARG A 58 12.09 -2.34 4.24
N ASP A 59 11.88 -3.14 5.28
CA ASP A 59 10.83 -4.15 5.33
C ASP A 59 9.45 -3.52 5.53
N ASP A 60 9.36 -2.44 6.32
CA ASP A 60 8.16 -1.62 6.43
C ASP A 60 7.80 -0.97 5.08
N LEU A 61 8.79 -0.46 4.35
CA LEU A 61 8.58 0.16 3.04
C LEU A 61 8.15 -0.84 1.97
N GLU A 62 8.78 -2.01 1.90
CA GLU A 62 8.35 -3.08 0.99
C GLU A 62 6.91 -3.52 1.30
N SER A 63 6.59 -3.65 2.59
CA SER A 63 5.24 -3.99 3.06
C SER A 63 4.21 -2.94 2.65
N LEU A 64 4.55 -1.65 2.77
CA LEU A 64 3.72 -0.55 2.30
C LEU A 64 3.51 -0.63 0.78
N GLY A 65 4.53 -0.96 0.00
CA GLY A 65 4.40 -1.19 -1.44
C GLY A 65 3.37 -2.25 -1.78
N TYR A 66 3.37 -3.38 -1.04
CA TYR A 66 2.37 -4.42 -1.20
C TYR A 66 0.95 -3.97 -0.85
N VAL A 67 0.79 -3.10 0.16
CA VAL A 67 -0.52 -2.50 0.51
C VAL A 67 -1.01 -1.58 -0.61
N LEU A 68 -0.13 -0.75 -1.17
CA LEU A 68 -0.49 0.16 -2.27
C LEU A 68 -0.92 -0.61 -3.52
N VAL A 69 -0.15 -1.62 -3.92
CA VAL A 69 -0.50 -2.47 -5.06
C VAL A 69 -1.76 -3.30 -4.78
N TYR A 70 -1.99 -3.72 -3.54
CA TYR A 70 -3.25 -4.36 -3.15
C TYR A 70 -4.46 -3.45 -3.38
N PHE A 71 -4.37 -2.16 -3.03
CA PHE A 71 -5.45 -1.21 -3.30
C PHE A 71 -5.70 -1.00 -4.79
N LEU A 72 -4.64 -0.90 -5.60
CA LEU A 72 -4.77 -0.75 -7.05
C LEU A 72 -5.32 -1.98 -7.78
N ARG A 73 -4.96 -3.18 -7.31
CA ARG A 73 -5.32 -4.45 -7.96
C ARG A 73 -6.60 -5.08 -7.40
N GLY A 74 -7.01 -4.69 -6.21
CA GLY A 74 -7.98 -5.41 -5.37
C GLY A 74 -7.47 -6.73 -4.79
N SER A 75 -6.39 -7.31 -5.35
CA SER A 75 -5.76 -8.55 -4.85
C SER A 75 -4.28 -8.67 -5.20
N LEU A 76 -3.55 -9.45 -4.40
CA LEU A 76 -2.17 -9.83 -4.59
C LEU A 76 -2.07 -11.29 -5.10
N PRO A 77 -1.09 -11.61 -5.98
CA PRO A 77 -0.96 -12.94 -6.60
C PRO A 77 -0.79 -14.13 -5.65
N TRP A 78 -0.42 -13.85 -4.39
CA TRP A 78 -0.25 -14.85 -3.32
C TRP A 78 -1.45 -14.93 -2.36
N GLN A 79 -2.61 -14.36 -2.73
CA GLN A 79 -3.86 -14.56 -2.01
C GLN A 79 -4.54 -15.87 -2.41
N GLY A 80 -5.37 -16.42 -1.51
CA GLY A 80 -6.19 -17.61 -1.80
C GLY A 80 -5.44 -18.94 -1.91
N LEU A 81 -4.12 -18.98 -1.66
CA LEU A 81 -3.33 -20.20 -1.72
C LEU A 81 -3.79 -21.23 -0.68
N LYS A 82 -4.13 -22.43 -1.15
CA LYS A 82 -4.58 -23.56 -0.31
C LYS A 82 -3.38 -24.30 0.30
N ALA A 83 -3.45 -24.61 1.57
CA ALA A 83 -2.44 -25.39 2.30
C ALA A 83 -3.07 -26.13 3.48
N GLY A 84 -2.48 -27.27 3.89
CA GLY A 84 -3.00 -28.08 5.00
C GLY A 84 -2.68 -27.49 6.37
N THR A 85 -1.58 -26.73 6.48
CA THR A 85 -1.17 -26.08 7.74
C THR A 85 -0.82 -24.60 7.54
N LYS A 86 -0.78 -23.83 8.63
CA LYS A 86 -0.34 -22.42 8.60
C LYS A 86 1.09 -22.27 8.09
N LYS A 87 2.00 -23.15 8.52
CA LYS A 87 3.40 -23.16 8.08
C LYS A 87 3.50 -23.35 6.55
N GLN A 88 2.84 -24.38 6.03
CA GLN A 88 2.77 -24.61 4.57
C GLN A 88 2.14 -23.44 3.82
N LYS A 89 1.14 -22.76 4.41
CA LYS A 89 0.55 -21.57 3.80
C LYS A 89 1.55 -20.43 3.68
N TYR A 90 2.40 -20.23 4.69
CA TYR A 90 3.43 -19.19 4.67
C TYR A 90 4.54 -19.52 3.68
N GLU A 91 4.98 -20.78 3.62
CA GLU A 91 5.93 -21.27 2.61
C GLU A 91 5.41 -21.02 1.19
N LYS A 92 4.16 -21.39 0.88
CA LYS A 92 3.54 -21.12 -0.43
C LYS A 92 3.44 -19.62 -0.76
N ILE A 93 3.14 -18.78 0.23
CA ILE A 93 3.12 -17.32 0.02
C ILE A 93 4.52 -16.82 -0.29
N SER A 94 5.54 -17.26 0.45
CA SER A 94 6.94 -16.92 0.22
C SER A 94 7.39 -17.33 -1.19
N GLU A 95 7.18 -18.59 -1.57
CA GLU A 95 7.49 -19.11 -2.92
C GLU A 95 6.79 -18.31 -4.02
N LYS A 96 5.52 -17.96 -3.81
CA LYS A 96 4.76 -17.15 -4.78
C LYS A 96 5.29 -15.72 -4.88
N LYS A 97 5.75 -15.12 -3.78
CA LYS A 97 6.40 -13.80 -3.79
C LYS A 97 7.72 -13.82 -4.53
N VAL A 98 8.55 -14.84 -4.30
CA VAL A 98 9.86 -14.99 -4.96
C VAL A 98 9.69 -15.21 -6.46
N SER A 99 8.73 -16.05 -6.86
CA SER A 99 8.47 -16.36 -8.28
C SER A 99 7.71 -15.26 -9.03
N THR A 100 7.16 -14.25 -8.33
CA THR A 100 6.49 -13.12 -8.97
C THR A 100 7.48 -11.96 -9.09
N SER A 101 7.95 -11.67 -10.31
CA SER A 101 8.80 -10.50 -10.55
C SER A 101 8.07 -9.19 -10.24
N ILE A 102 8.82 -8.11 -9.98
CA ILE A 102 8.24 -6.78 -9.74
C ILE A 102 7.43 -6.33 -10.95
N GLU A 103 7.94 -6.59 -12.15
CA GLU A 103 7.31 -6.26 -13.43
C GLU A 103 6.00 -7.03 -13.61
N ALA A 104 5.94 -8.31 -13.21
CA ALA A 104 4.71 -9.09 -13.23
C ALA A 104 3.70 -8.57 -12.20
N LEU A 105 4.16 -8.21 -10.99
CA LEU A 105 3.31 -7.67 -9.93
C LEU A 105 2.69 -6.32 -10.33
N CYS A 106 3.47 -5.45 -10.96
CA CYS A 106 3.08 -4.08 -11.32
C CYS A 106 2.62 -3.94 -12.78
N ARG A 107 2.44 -5.05 -13.51
CA ARG A 107 1.98 -5.03 -14.90
C ARG A 107 0.64 -4.30 -15.03
N GLY A 108 0.55 -3.38 -15.98
CA GLY A 108 -0.65 -2.58 -16.23
C GLY A 108 -0.80 -1.37 -15.32
N TYR A 109 0.15 -1.11 -14.41
CA TYR A 109 0.14 0.06 -13.53
C TYR A 109 1.32 0.99 -13.83
N PRO A 110 1.29 2.26 -13.37
CA PRO A 110 2.39 3.20 -13.56
C PRO A 110 3.74 2.66 -13.08
N THR A 111 4.81 2.98 -13.81
CA THR A 111 6.16 2.43 -13.57
C THR A 111 6.73 2.81 -12.21
N GLU A 112 6.24 3.90 -11.61
CA GLU A 112 6.60 4.34 -10.26
C GLU A 112 6.39 3.26 -9.20
N PHE A 113 5.38 2.39 -9.36
CA PHE A 113 5.16 1.26 -8.44
C PHE A 113 6.31 0.24 -8.54
N ALA A 114 6.75 -0.08 -9.75
CA ALA A 114 7.91 -0.94 -9.95
C ALA A 114 9.19 -0.29 -9.42
N SER A 115 9.42 1.00 -9.73
CA SER A 115 10.56 1.76 -9.21
C SER A 115 10.59 1.82 -7.68
N TYR A 116 9.43 1.95 -7.03
CA TYR A 116 9.30 1.88 -5.58
C TYR A 116 9.81 0.54 -5.03
N PHE A 117 9.41 -0.59 -5.60
CA PHE A 117 9.88 -1.91 -5.16
C PHE A 117 11.36 -2.14 -5.44
N HIS A 118 11.84 -1.74 -6.62
CA HIS A 118 13.26 -1.82 -6.96
C HIS A 118 14.11 -1.03 -5.97
N TYR A 119 13.65 0.16 -5.58
CA TYR A 119 14.27 0.95 -4.53
C TYR A 119 14.25 0.23 -3.17
N CYS A 120 13.09 -0.28 -2.73
CA CYS A 120 13.00 -0.95 -1.44
C CYS A 120 13.91 -2.20 -1.36
N ARG A 121 14.01 -2.97 -2.45
CA ARG A 121 14.84 -4.17 -2.54
C ARG A 121 16.32 -3.89 -2.70
N SER A 122 16.72 -2.69 -3.13
CA SER A 122 18.14 -2.31 -3.21
C SER A 122 18.71 -1.83 -1.88
N LEU A 123 17.86 -1.50 -0.89
CA LEU A 123 18.29 -1.08 0.44
C LEU A 123 18.98 -2.21 1.21
N ARG A 124 20.16 -1.91 1.76
CA ARG A 124 20.81 -2.75 2.76
C ARG A 124 20.03 -2.68 4.08
N PHE A 125 20.33 -3.62 4.98
CA PHE A 125 19.61 -3.79 6.24
C PHE A 125 19.63 -2.53 7.13
N ASP A 126 20.74 -1.80 7.14
CA ASP A 126 20.97 -0.62 7.97
C ASP A 126 20.93 0.70 7.19
N ASP A 127 20.58 0.67 5.91
CA ASP A 127 20.43 1.88 5.11
C ASP A 127 19.29 2.76 5.65
N LYS A 128 19.50 4.08 5.62
CA LYS A 128 18.44 5.07 5.83
C LYS A 128 17.72 5.29 4.50
N PRO A 129 16.42 4.95 4.39
CA PRO A 129 15.69 5.20 3.14
C PRO A 129 15.59 6.70 2.83
N ASP A 130 15.65 7.02 1.55
CA ASP A 130 15.30 8.31 0.97
C ASP A 130 13.77 8.37 0.78
N TYR A 131 13.09 8.68 1.88
CA TYR A 131 11.64 8.89 1.87
C TYR A 131 11.22 10.05 0.95
N ALA A 132 12.10 11.01 0.67
CA ALA A 132 11.77 12.13 -0.21
C ALA A 132 11.71 11.67 -1.68
N TYR A 133 12.64 10.80 -2.10
CA TYR A 133 12.58 10.14 -3.40
C TYR A 133 11.29 9.32 -3.57
N LEU A 134 10.96 8.45 -2.62
CA LEU A 134 9.76 7.62 -2.69
C LEU A 134 8.46 8.45 -2.77
N LYS A 135 8.36 9.52 -2.00
CA LYS A 135 7.22 10.46 -2.09
C LYS A 135 7.19 11.19 -3.43
N ARG A 136 8.37 11.55 -3.97
CA ARG A 136 8.49 12.27 -5.23
C ARG A 136 8.00 11.44 -6.41
N LEU A 137 8.30 10.13 -6.45
CA LEU A 137 7.77 9.22 -7.46
C LEU A 137 6.25 9.39 -7.63
N PHE A 138 5.51 9.20 -6.54
CA PHE A 138 4.04 9.27 -6.61
C PHE A 138 3.51 10.69 -6.78
N ARG A 139 4.17 11.71 -6.22
CA ARG A 139 3.76 13.10 -6.41
C ARG A 139 3.90 13.53 -7.87
N ASP A 140 5.01 13.20 -8.50
CA ASP A 140 5.29 13.62 -9.88
C ASP A 140 4.37 12.84 -10.85
N LEU A 141 4.07 11.56 -10.57
CA LEU A 141 3.00 10.81 -11.24
C LEU A 141 1.64 11.50 -11.07
N PHE A 142 1.25 11.86 -9.85
CA PHE A 142 -0.03 12.50 -9.55
C PHE A 142 -0.23 13.80 -10.32
N ILE A 143 0.83 14.62 -10.42
CA ILE A 143 0.83 15.86 -11.21
C ILE A 143 0.71 15.56 -12.71
N ARG A 144 1.44 14.55 -13.21
CA ARG A 144 1.44 14.16 -14.62
C ARG A 144 0.07 13.65 -15.10
N GLU A 145 -0.66 12.96 -14.24
CA GLU A 145 -2.05 12.53 -14.51
C GLU A 145 -3.08 13.68 -14.38
N GLY A 146 -2.64 14.89 -13.99
CA GLY A 146 -3.51 16.06 -13.89
C GLY A 146 -4.43 16.07 -12.66
N PHE A 147 -4.16 15.22 -11.66
CA PHE A 147 -4.97 15.18 -10.44
C PHE A 147 -4.74 16.42 -9.56
N GLN A 148 -5.78 16.82 -8.84
CA GLN A 148 -5.73 17.92 -7.89
C GLN A 148 -5.59 17.39 -6.47
N PHE A 149 -4.75 18.02 -5.66
CA PHE A 149 -4.56 17.64 -4.27
C PHE A 149 -5.65 18.27 -3.38
N ASP A 150 -6.89 17.88 -3.62
CA ASP A 150 -8.12 18.44 -3.01
C ASP A 150 -8.60 17.64 -1.77
N TYR A 151 -7.92 16.54 -1.46
CA TYR A 151 -8.29 15.59 -0.40
C TYR A 151 -9.65 14.88 -0.61
N VAL A 152 -10.10 14.79 -1.86
CA VAL A 152 -11.29 14.02 -2.24
C VAL A 152 -10.86 12.58 -2.56
N PHE A 153 -11.23 11.65 -1.68
CA PHE A 153 -11.01 10.21 -1.86
C PHE A 153 -12.28 9.54 -2.38
N ASP A 154 -12.17 8.32 -2.94
CA ASP A 154 -13.31 7.56 -3.47
C ASP A 154 -14.49 7.48 -2.49
N TRP A 155 -14.21 7.18 -1.22
CA TRP A 155 -15.24 7.10 -0.17
C TRP A 155 -15.83 8.45 0.23
N THR A 156 -15.16 9.57 -0.07
CA THR A 156 -15.70 10.93 0.16
C THR A 156 -16.85 11.19 -0.83
N ILE A 157 -16.68 10.81 -2.09
CA ILE A 157 -17.69 10.97 -3.14
C ILE A 157 -18.92 10.10 -2.84
N LEU A 158 -18.70 8.83 -2.48
CA LEU A 158 -19.80 7.89 -2.15
C LEU A 158 -20.66 8.39 -0.98
N LYS A 159 -20.04 8.94 0.07
CA LYS A 159 -20.77 9.50 1.22
C LYS A 159 -21.57 10.75 0.85
N TYR A 160 -21.03 11.60 -0.02
CA TYR A 160 -21.75 12.76 -0.52
C TYR A 160 -22.98 12.33 -1.32
N GLN A 161 -22.83 11.39 -2.25
CA GLN A 161 -23.95 10.86 -3.04
C GLN A 161 -25.05 10.23 -2.16
N GLN A 162 -24.68 9.43 -1.15
CA GLN A 162 -25.64 8.86 -0.20
C GLN A 162 -26.39 9.95 0.57
N SER A 163 -25.70 11.00 1.02
CA SER A 163 -26.34 12.10 1.75
C SER A 163 -27.38 12.87 0.92
N GLN A 164 -27.15 13.00 -0.39
CA GLN A 164 -28.08 13.61 -1.33
C GLN A 164 -29.30 12.74 -1.63
N MET A 165 -29.18 11.41 -1.55
CA MET A 165 -30.32 10.49 -1.71
C MET A 165 -31.20 10.39 -0.46
N THR A 166 -30.62 10.55 0.74
CA THR A 166 -31.37 10.47 2.01
C THR A 166 -32.09 11.76 2.39
N ASN A 167 -31.73 12.89 1.79
CA ASN A 167 -32.42 14.18 1.97
C ASN A 167 -33.15 14.52 0.67
N PRO A 168 -34.50 14.42 0.60
CA PRO A 168 -35.21 14.84 -0.60
C PRO A 168 -34.98 16.33 -0.86
N PRO A 169 -34.79 16.76 -2.13
CA PRO A 169 -34.56 18.15 -2.43
C PRO A 169 -35.78 18.98 -2.02
N ALA A 170 -35.56 20.05 -1.24
CA ALA A 170 -36.54 21.13 -1.18
C ALA A 170 -36.74 21.64 -2.61
N ARG A 171 -38.00 21.62 -3.08
CA ARG A 171 -38.38 22.07 -4.43
C ARG A 171 -37.74 23.43 -4.75
N GLY A 172 -36.76 23.45 -5.65
CA GLY A 172 -36.12 24.68 -6.11
C GLY A 172 -35.19 24.42 -7.29
N LEU A 173 -35.68 24.83 -8.48
CA LEU A 173 -35.01 25.03 -9.77
C LEU A 173 -33.81 24.12 -10.14
N VAL A 174 -34.11 23.22 -11.08
CA VAL A 174 -33.18 22.37 -11.81
C VAL A 174 -32.11 23.22 -12.52
N SER A 175 -30.85 23.14 -12.08
CA SER A 175 -29.72 23.38 -12.98
C SER A 175 -29.12 22.02 -13.33
N ALA A 176 -29.17 21.67 -14.62
CA ALA A 176 -28.54 20.47 -15.15
C ALA A 176 -27.04 20.45 -14.80
N MET A 177 -26.62 19.52 -13.94
CA MET A 177 -25.22 19.14 -13.85
C MET A 177 -24.91 18.21 -15.03
N PRO A 178 -23.77 18.38 -15.72
CA PRO A 178 -23.38 17.45 -16.77
C PRO A 178 -23.27 16.06 -16.17
N ASN A 179 -23.83 15.10 -16.90
CA ASN A 179 -23.82 13.68 -16.59
C ASN A 179 -22.36 13.22 -16.44
N MET A 180 -21.85 13.13 -15.21
CA MET A 180 -20.54 12.54 -14.92
C MET A 180 -20.75 11.18 -14.25
N LEU A 181 -21.35 10.28 -15.02
CA LEU A 181 -21.21 8.86 -14.79
C LEU A 181 -19.90 8.42 -15.47
N LEU A 182 -19.12 7.61 -14.76
CA LEU A 182 -18.01 6.76 -15.21
C LEU A 182 -16.57 7.30 -15.14
N LEU A 183 -15.86 6.86 -14.10
CA LEU A 183 -14.48 6.35 -14.12
C LEU A 183 -14.31 5.63 -12.77
N LEU A 184 -14.81 4.40 -12.57
CA LEU A 184 -14.19 3.15 -13.01
C LEU A 184 -12.69 3.30 -13.31
N LEU A 185 -11.88 3.32 -12.25
CA LEU A 185 -10.49 2.84 -12.29
C LEU A 185 -10.45 1.31 -12.14
N VAL A 186 -11.38 0.61 -12.81
CA VAL A 186 -11.34 -0.84 -13.09
C VAL A 186 -12.06 -1.08 -14.41
N ASP A 187 -11.53 -0.53 -15.50
CA ASP A 187 -11.76 -1.07 -16.84
C ASP A 187 -10.40 -1.10 -17.55
N ALA A 188 -9.64 -2.13 -17.22
CA ALA A 188 -8.64 -2.67 -18.13
C ALA A 188 -9.07 -4.10 -18.41
N GLU A 189 -9.55 -4.29 -19.64
CA GLU A 189 -9.81 -5.57 -20.27
C GLU A 189 -8.71 -6.58 -19.93
N CYS A 190 -9.10 -7.72 -19.36
CA CYS A 190 -8.34 -8.95 -19.48
C CYS A 190 -9.36 -10.07 -19.69
N THR A 191 -9.53 -10.43 -20.95
CA THR A 191 -9.96 -11.77 -21.41
C THR A 191 -9.11 -12.88 -20.81
#